data_AF-A0A9P5N5I9-F1
#
_entry.id   AF-A0A9P5N5I9-F1
#
_cell.length_a   1.000
_cell.length_b   1.000
_cell.length_c   1.000
_cell.angle_alpha   90.00
_cell.angle_beta   90.00
_cell.angle_gamma   90.00
#
_symmetry.space_group_name_H-M   'P 1'
#
loop_
_entity.id
_entity.type
_entity.pdbx_description
1 polymer ?
#
loop_
_entity_poly.entity_id
_entity_poly.type
_entity_poly.pdbx_seq_one_letter_code
_entity_poly.pdbx_strand_id
1 'polypeptide(L)'
;MTDRSNYGPVRRLSPSVSTDSRKPYSRSGLKGILGTLDLNSGDNAVSTPPDSPYYPFHVETPQLEPPSQNRSGAPDGPRDVAGFPTYEQYQRIEEEYLTSLSERKQPKALISQALFDKIFAVLQNGSEDRASTAQFRFWVRKMFVLAYPQTSFNHNASQTAEPVVLHDKRPVAIKEQLYEVLCYCHAVARHGGRDKTCAMLRINYSWVPKELTAKFVKACPTCTLKRSGNPDF
;
A
#
# COMPACT_ATOMS: atom_id res chain seq x y z
N MET A 1 66.05 -59.51 9.08
CA MET A 1 65.18 -60.22 10.04
C MET A 1 63.75 -59.92 9.64
N THR A 2 63.03 -60.98 9.28
CA THR A 2 61.72 -61.03 8.63
C THR A 2 60.57 -61.00 9.63
N ASP A 3 59.48 -60.28 9.33
CA ASP A 3 58.11 -60.67 9.72
C ASP A 3 57.13 -60.05 8.69
N ARG A 4 56.63 -60.79 7.69
CA ARG A 4 55.37 -61.59 7.66
C ARG A 4 54.14 -60.78 8.09
N SER A 5 53.36 -60.29 7.14
CA SER A 5 52.11 -60.89 6.57
C SER A 5 50.84 -60.53 7.34
N ASN A 6 49.91 -59.80 6.70
CA ASN A 6 48.62 -60.40 6.32
C ASN A 6 47.83 -59.57 5.29
N TYR A 7 47.11 -60.28 4.41
CA TYR A 7 46.38 -59.78 3.25
C TYR A 7 44.86 -59.74 3.49
N GLY A 8 44.20 -58.68 3.00
CA GLY A 8 42.86 -58.70 2.36
C GLY A 8 41.61 -58.39 3.23
N PRO A 9 40.42 -58.11 2.63
CA PRO A 9 40.12 -57.85 1.22
C PRO A 9 39.32 -56.54 0.93
N VAL A 10 39.19 -56.29 -0.37
CA VAL A 10 38.55 -55.18 -1.10
C VAL A 10 37.02 -55.16 -0.97
N ARG A 11 36.40 -53.97 -0.82
CA ARG A 11 35.05 -53.66 -1.34
C ARG A 11 34.93 -52.21 -1.84
N ARG A 12 34.66 -52.08 -3.15
CA ARG A 12 34.05 -50.89 -3.78
C ARG A 12 32.63 -50.71 -3.23
N LEU A 13 32.15 -49.47 -3.19
CA LEU A 13 30.91 -49.02 -3.83
C LEU A 13 30.83 -47.48 -3.75
N SER A 14 30.46 -46.86 -4.86
CA SER A 14 30.40 -45.41 -5.10
C SER A 14 28.98 -44.85 -4.80
N PRO A 15 28.64 -43.59 -5.16
CA PRO A 15 27.97 -42.63 -4.29
C PRO A 15 26.44 -42.61 -4.42
N SER A 16 25.74 -42.08 -3.42
CA SER A 16 24.31 -41.75 -3.52
C SER A 16 24.05 -40.26 -3.29
N VAL A 17 23.59 -39.63 -4.37
CA VAL A 17 22.84 -38.38 -4.45
C VAL A 17 21.60 -38.48 -3.56
N SER A 18 21.36 -37.48 -2.71
CA SER A 18 20.05 -37.26 -2.06
C SER A 18 19.46 -35.94 -2.56
N THR A 19 18.39 -36.08 -3.34
CA THR A 19 17.50 -35.03 -3.80
C THR A 19 16.52 -34.68 -2.69
N ASP A 20 16.58 -33.44 -2.21
CA ASP A 20 15.63 -32.88 -1.24
C ASP A 20 14.26 -32.69 -1.92
N SER A 21 13.34 -33.59 -1.56
CA SER A 21 11.98 -33.66 -2.09
C SER A 21 11.07 -32.75 -1.28
N ARG A 22 10.85 -31.52 -1.78
CA ARG A 22 9.80 -30.63 -1.29
C ARG A 22 8.43 -31.24 -1.56
N LYS A 23 7.75 -31.73 -0.51
CA LYS A 23 6.34 -32.13 -0.57
C LYS A 23 5.42 -30.90 -0.69
N PRO A 24 4.34 -31.01 -1.49
CA PRO A 24 3.41 -29.93 -1.81
C PRO A 24 2.34 -29.75 -0.72
N TYR A 25 1.87 -28.51 -0.57
CA TYR A 25 0.72 -28.16 0.28
C TYR A 25 -0.55 -28.89 -0.22
N SER A 26 -1.11 -29.70 0.67
CA SER A 26 -2.37 -30.44 0.51
C SER A 26 -3.57 -29.50 0.69
N ARG A 27 -4.56 -29.64 -0.21
CA ARG A 27 -5.84 -28.95 -0.20
C ARG A 27 -6.91 -29.97 0.21
N SER A 28 -7.41 -29.83 1.43
CA SER A 28 -8.61 -30.50 1.97
C SER A 28 -9.38 -29.41 2.73
N GLY A 29 -10.69 -29.24 2.63
CA GLY A 29 -11.77 -30.10 2.15
C GLY A 29 -12.91 -29.92 3.14
N LEU A 30 -13.89 -29.06 2.83
CA LEU A 30 -15.12 -28.92 3.61
C LEU A 30 -16.27 -29.51 2.79
N LYS A 31 -16.76 -30.66 3.23
CA LYS A 31 -18.04 -31.25 2.87
C LYS A 31 -18.82 -31.52 4.15
N GLY A 32 -20.12 -31.20 4.11
CA GLY A 32 -21.14 -31.81 4.95
C GLY A 32 -21.86 -30.84 5.87
N ILE A 33 -23.14 -30.58 5.60
CA ILE A 33 -24.26 -30.82 6.52
C ILE A 33 -25.55 -30.85 5.67
N LEU A 34 -26.30 -31.94 5.83
CA LEU A 34 -27.67 -32.16 5.36
C LEU A 34 -28.57 -32.17 6.61
N GLY A 35 -29.72 -31.49 6.56
CA GLY A 35 -30.74 -31.57 7.62
C GLY A 35 -31.95 -30.71 7.26
N THR A 36 -33.11 -31.35 7.22
CA THR A 36 -34.35 -30.95 6.53
C THR A 36 -35.43 -30.40 7.48
N LEU A 37 -36.30 -29.53 6.93
CA LEU A 37 -37.70 -29.15 7.30
C LEU A 37 -37.99 -28.41 8.62
N ASP A 38 -38.62 -27.23 8.55
CA ASP A 38 -40.07 -27.11 8.80
C ASP A 38 -40.66 -25.75 8.38
N LEU A 39 -41.96 -25.77 8.06
CA LEU A 39 -42.79 -24.71 7.52
C LEU A 39 -43.31 -23.73 8.59
N ASN A 40 -43.50 -22.48 8.14
CA ASN A 40 -44.70 -21.65 8.31
C ASN A 40 -44.59 -20.35 9.14
N SER A 41 -45.43 -19.41 8.69
CA SER A 41 -45.93 -18.19 9.34
C SER A 41 -45.07 -16.93 9.19
N GLY A 42 -45.66 -15.99 8.45
CA GLY A 42 -45.04 -14.74 8.05
C GLY A 42 -45.07 -13.67 9.12
N ASP A 43 -44.23 -12.68 8.89
CA ASP A 43 -44.43 -11.31 9.33
C ASP A 43 -43.84 -10.38 8.28
N ASN A 44 -44.64 -9.38 7.94
CA ASN A 44 -44.39 -8.36 6.95
C ASN A 44 -43.42 -7.34 7.59
N ALA A 45 -42.12 -7.51 7.38
CA ALA A 45 -41.09 -6.58 7.85
C ALA A 45 -40.34 -5.98 6.65
N VAL A 46 -40.56 -4.68 6.46
CA VAL A 46 -39.89 -3.80 5.50
C VAL A 46 -38.38 -4.07 5.52
N SER A 47 -37.86 -4.54 4.39
CA SER A 47 -36.45 -4.85 4.20
C SER A 47 -35.62 -3.57 4.13
N THR A 48 -34.96 -3.20 5.22
CA THR A 48 -33.81 -2.28 5.20
C THR A 48 -32.58 -3.02 4.65
N PRO A 49 -31.87 -2.51 3.64
CA PRO A 49 -30.64 -3.14 3.16
C PRO A 49 -29.49 -2.95 4.17
N PRO A 50 -28.58 -3.94 4.32
CA PRO A 50 -27.49 -3.89 5.29
C PRO A 50 -26.33 -3.00 4.81
N ASP A 51 -25.80 -2.21 5.75
CA ASP A 51 -24.44 -1.69 5.85
C ASP A 51 -23.67 -1.48 4.54
N SER A 52 -24.02 -0.39 3.86
CA SER A 52 -23.10 0.29 2.94
C SER A 52 -21.92 0.85 3.75
N PRO A 53 -20.65 0.56 3.41
CA PRO A 53 -19.52 1.17 4.10
C PRO A 53 -19.51 2.67 3.79
N TYR A 54 -20.06 3.44 4.72
CA TYR A 54 -19.92 4.89 4.79
C TYR A 54 -18.43 5.21 4.84
N TYR A 55 -17.85 5.59 3.70
CA TYR A 55 -16.56 6.26 3.66
C TYR A 55 -16.84 7.73 4.01
N PRO A 56 -16.46 8.23 5.20
CA PRO A 56 -16.59 9.64 5.53
C PRO A 56 -15.48 10.38 4.79
N PHE A 57 -15.64 10.53 3.48
CA PHE A 57 -14.87 11.44 2.66
C PHE A 57 -15.79 12.60 2.27
N HIS A 58 -15.94 13.56 3.18
CA HIS A 58 -16.03 14.94 2.73
C HIS A 58 -14.58 15.37 2.46
N VAL A 59 -14.09 15.08 1.25
CA VAL A 59 -13.05 15.94 0.68
C VAL A 59 -13.81 17.17 0.22
N GLU A 60 -13.81 18.23 1.03
CA GLU A 60 -13.96 19.55 0.43
C GLU A 60 -12.72 19.76 -0.44
N THR A 61 -12.85 19.42 -1.72
CA THR A 61 -11.95 19.93 -2.75
C THR A 61 -12.04 21.45 -2.65
N PRO A 62 -10.94 22.16 -2.34
CA PRO A 62 -10.94 23.60 -2.43
C PRO A 62 -11.38 23.99 -3.84
N GLN A 63 -12.50 24.71 -3.94
CA GLN A 63 -12.92 25.34 -5.19
C GLN A 63 -11.78 26.23 -5.67
N LEU A 64 -11.03 25.75 -6.66
CA LEU A 64 -10.07 26.55 -7.40
C LEU A 64 -10.88 27.52 -8.27
N GLU A 65 -10.93 28.78 -7.86
CA GLU A 65 -11.43 29.88 -8.70
C GLU A 65 -10.63 29.94 -10.02
N PRO A 66 -11.26 30.35 -11.14
CA PRO A 66 -10.61 30.39 -12.44
C PRO A 66 -9.38 31.32 -12.42
N PRO A 67 -8.30 30.99 -13.15
CA PRO A 67 -7.02 31.66 -13.01
C PRO A 67 -7.09 33.09 -13.56
N SER A 68 -7.08 34.05 -12.64
CA SER A 68 -6.66 35.42 -12.93
C SER A 68 -5.20 35.40 -13.38
N GLN A 69 -4.99 35.81 -14.63
CA GLN A 69 -3.72 35.75 -15.35
C GLN A 69 -2.71 36.74 -14.77
N ASN A 70 -2.06 36.43 -13.65
CA ASN A 70 -0.79 37.06 -13.29
C ASN A 70 -0.05 36.35 -12.13
N ARG A 71 0.73 35.28 -12.36
CA ARG A 71 1.73 34.83 -11.38
C ARG A 71 3.01 34.32 -12.04
N SER A 72 4.07 35.11 -11.86
CA SER A 72 5.48 34.78 -12.08
C SER A 72 5.93 33.60 -11.20
N GLY A 73 6.90 32.84 -11.70
CA GLY A 73 7.27 31.50 -11.25
C GLY A 73 7.52 31.31 -9.76
N ALA A 74 6.81 30.33 -9.19
CA ALA A 74 7.16 29.66 -7.94
C ALA A 74 7.62 28.23 -8.29
N PRO A 75 8.51 27.61 -7.49
CA PRO A 75 8.92 26.23 -7.72
C PRO A 75 7.72 25.29 -7.60
N ASP A 76 7.59 24.39 -8.56
CA ASP A 76 6.46 23.47 -8.81
C ASP A 76 6.39 22.30 -7.81
N GLY A 77 6.72 22.55 -6.54
CA GLY A 77 6.85 21.54 -5.49
C GLY A 77 5.93 21.76 -4.28
N PRO A 78 5.63 20.71 -3.50
CA PRO A 78 4.91 20.82 -2.23
C PRO A 78 5.56 21.86 -1.31
N ARG A 79 4.72 22.64 -0.62
CA ARG A 79 5.19 23.66 0.32
C ARG A 79 5.63 23.02 1.63
N ASP A 80 6.68 23.56 2.22
CA ASP A 80 7.13 23.16 3.56
C ASP A 80 6.02 23.37 4.60
N VAL A 81 5.81 22.36 5.45
CA VAL A 81 4.85 22.44 6.56
C VAL A 81 5.60 22.71 7.86
N ALA A 82 5.25 23.81 8.54
CA ALA A 82 5.87 24.18 9.82
C ALA A 82 5.71 23.06 10.87
N GLY A 83 6.79 22.72 11.57
CA GLY A 83 6.82 21.63 12.55
C GLY A 83 7.07 20.23 11.97
N PHE A 84 7.31 20.12 10.66
CA PHE A 84 7.66 18.88 9.95
C PHE A 84 9.03 19.01 9.29
N PRO A 85 9.64 17.91 8.81
CA PRO A 85 10.77 18.02 7.90
C PRO A 85 10.39 18.89 6.69
N THR A 86 11.34 19.67 6.16
CA THR A 86 11.13 20.36 4.89
C THR A 86 10.92 19.34 3.78
N TYR A 87 10.31 19.77 2.67
CA TYR A 87 10.13 18.92 1.51
C TYR A 87 11.48 18.40 0.98
N GLU A 88 12.52 19.25 0.96
CA GLU A 88 13.87 18.85 0.57
C GLU A 88 14.44 17.76 1.50
N GLN A 89 14.26 17.90 2.83
CA GLN A 89 14.67 16.87 3.78
C GLN A 89 13.91 15.56 3.54
N TYR A 90 12.61 15.64 3.25
CA TYR A 90 11.81 14.48 2.88
C TYR A 90 12.33 13.82 1.59
N GLN A 91 12.68 14.58 0.55
CA GLN A 91 13.22 14.02 -0.69
C GLN A 91 14.50 13.23 -0.44
N ARG A 92 15.41 13.74 0.40
CA ARG A 92 16.61 13.01 0.81
C ARG A 92 16.27 11.71 1.54
N ILE A 93 15.28 11.74 2.43
CA ILE A 93 14.79 10.54 3.16
C ILE A 93 14.18 9.52 2.20
N GLU A 94 13.41 9.98 1.21
CA GLU A 94 12.81 9.14 0.17
C GLU A 94 13.86 8.48 -0.72
N GLU A 95 14.85 9.25 -1.18
CA GLU A 95 15.97 8.75 -1.97
C GLU A 95 16.81 7.74 -1.18
N GLU A 96 17.14 8.03 0.08
CA GLU A 96 17.84 7.11 0.97
C GLU A 96 17.03 5.81 1.20
N TYR A 97 15.70 5.91 1.25
CA TYR A 97 14.83 4.73 1.31
C TYR A 97 14.92 3.91 0.03
N LEU A 98 14.77 4.52 -1.15
CA LEU A 98 14.78 3.82 -2.43
C LEU A 98 16.15 3.17 -2.71
N THR A 99 17.24 3.88 -2.48
CA THR A 99 18.61 3.39 -2.66
C THR A 99 18.97 2.26 -1.69
N SER A 100 18.33 2.18 -0.53
CA SER A 100 18.49 1.05 0.41
C SER A 100 17.83 -0.26 -0.05
N LEU A 101 16.95 -0.20 -1.07
CA LEU A 101 16.29 -1.37 -1.64
C LEU A 101 17.10 -1.94 -2.80
N SER A 102 16.99 -3.26 -3.02
CA SER A 102 17.55 -3.87 -4.22
C SER A 102 16.89 -3.35 -5.49
N GLU A 103 17.64 -3.30 -6.61
CA GLU A 103 17.15 -2.84 -7.92
C GLU A 103 15.84 -3.52 -8.35
N ARG A 104 15.66 -4.79 -7.97
CA ARG A 104 14.42 -5.54 -8.24
C ARG A 104 13.19 -4.96 -7.53
N LYS A 105 13.36 -4.37 -6.35
CA LYS A 105 12.27 -3.85 -5.50
C LYS A 105 11.94 -2.39 -5.78
N GLN A 106 12.93 -1.59 -6.17
CA GLN A 106 12.78 -0.13 -6.38
C GLN A 106 11.61 0.27 -7.28
N PRO A 107 11.38 -0.36 -8.47
CA PRO A 107 10.39 0.15 -9.44
C PRO A 107 8.94 0.12 -8.97
N LYS A 108 8.62 -0.68 -7.93
CA LYS A 108 7.27 -0.84 -7.37
C LYS A 108 7.20 -0.50 -5.89
N ALA A 109 8.30 -0.03 -5.31
CA ALA A 109 8.38 0.29 -3.89
C ALA A 109 7.45 1.45 -3.52
N LEU A 110 7.44 2.49 -4.37
CA LEU A 110 6.53 3.63 -4.32
C LEU A 110 5.80 3.71 -5.66
N ILE A 111 4.52 4.07 -5.64
CA ILE A 111 3.73 4.23 -6.86
C ILE A 111 3.89 5.68 -7.33
N SER A 112 4.73 5.92 -8.35
CA SER A 112 4.78 7.24 -8.99
C SER A 112 3.51 7.54 -9.76
N GLN A 113 3.25 8.82 -10.04
CA GLN A 113 2.13 9.23 -10.89
C GLN A 113 2.12 8.47 -12.23
N ALA A 114 3.26 8.38 -12.92
CA ALA A 114 3.36 7.63 -14.18
C ALA A 114 3.07 6.12 -14.03
N LEU A 115 3.32 5.52 -12.87
CA LEU A 115 2.95 4.13 -12.59
C LEU A 115 1.47 4.02 -12.23
N PHE A 116 0.94 4.99 -11.48
CA PHE A 116 -0.47 5.11 -11.16
C PHE A 116 -1.32 5.20 -12.43
N ASP A 117 -0.95 6.05 -13.39
CA ASP A 117 -1.68 6.21 -14.65
C ASP A 117 -1.74 4.91 -15.46
N LYS A 118 -0.67 4.11 -15.43
CA LYS A 118 -0.63 2.77 -16.05
C LYS A 118 -1.51 1.77 -15.31
N ILE A 119 -1.47 1.79 -13.97
CA ILE A 119 -2.37 0.97 -13.14
C ILE A 119 -3.83 1.32 -13.48
N PHE A 120 -4.14 2.60 -13.52
CA PHE A 120 -5.45 3.13 -13.84
C PHE A 120 -5.91 2.69 -15.24
N ALA A 121 -5.08 2.87 -16.27
CA ALA A 121 -5.41 2.47 -17.64
C ALA A 121 -5.70 0.97 -17.76
N VAL A 122 -4.94 0.11 -17.06
CA VAL A 122 -5.19 -1.34 -17.04
C VAL A 122 -6.52 -1.66 -16.34
N LEU A 123 -6.85 -0.98 -15.25
CA LEU A 123 -8.11 -1.20 -14.54
C LEU A 123 -9.33 -0.71 -15.33
N GLN A 124 -9.19 0.41 -16.06
CA GLN A 124 -10.25 0.99 -16.88
C GLN A 124 -10.52 0.19 -18.15
N ASN A 125 -9.47 -0.26 -18.86
CA ASN A 125 -9.58 -0.94 -20.14
C ASN A 125 -9.65 -2.48 -20.03
N GLY A 126 -9.42 -3.03 -18.83
CA GLY A 126 -9.47 -4.48 -18.58
C GLY A 126 -8.32 -5.26 -19.24
N SER A 127 -8.62 -6.46 -19.75
CA SER A 127 -7.61 -7.35 -20.36
C SER A 127 -7.00 -6.82 -21.66
N GLU A 128 -7.69 -5.86 -22.29
CA GLU A 128 -7.40 -5.38 -23.65
C GLU A 128 -6.35 -4.28 -23.70
N ASP A 129 -5.76 -3.88 -22.57
CA ASP A 129 -4.59 -2.99 -22.59
C ASP A 129 -3.37 -3.72 -23.18
N ARG A 130 -3.19 -3.56 -24.50
CA ARG A 130 -2.08 -4.11 -25.28
C ARG A 130 -0.78 -3.32 -25.09
N ALA A 131 -0.82 -2.12 -24.51
CA ALA A 131 0.38 -1.33 -24.25
C ALA A 131 1.17 -1.87 -23.04
N SER A 132 0.48 -2.56 -22.11
CA SER A 132 1.08 -3.18 -20.94
C SER A 132 1.50 -4.64 -21.16
N THR A 133 2.48 -5.14 -20.39
CA THR A 133 2.87 -6.56 -20.42
C THR A 133 1.84 -7.45 -19.73
N ALA A 134 1.72 -8.72 -20.13
CA ALA A 134 0.79 -9.66 -19.49
C ALA A 134 1.06 -9.84 -17.99
N GLN A 135 2.33 -9.86 -17.57
CA GLN A 135 2.74 -9.94 -16.17
C GLN A 135 2.30 -8.70 -15.39
N PHE A 136 2.43 -7.51 -15.99
CA PHE A 136 1.98 -6.26 -15.37
C PHE A 136 0.47 -6.25 -15.17
N ARG A 137 -0.32 -6.60 -16.21
CA ARG A 137 -1.78 -6.69 -16.10
C ARG A 137 -2.25 -7.68 -15.04
N PHE A 138 -1.59 -8.83 -14.94
CA PHE A 138 -1.89 -9.81 -13.89
C PHE A 138 -1.62 -9.24 -12.50
N TRP A 139 -0.45 -8.60 -12.32
CA TRP A 139 -0.10 -7.96 -11.05
C TRP A 139 -1.09 -6.85 -10.69
N VAL A 140 -1.46 -5.98 -11.63
CA VAL A 140 -2.41 -4.88 -11.38
C VAL A 140 -3.75 -5.40 -10.90
N ARG A 141 -4.38 -6.33 -11.63
CA ARG A 141 -5.69 -6.89 -11.26
C ARG A 141 -5.66 -7.68 -9.95
N LYS A 142 -4.50 -8.20 -9.57
CA LYS A 142 -4.32 -8.93 -8.31
C LYS A 142 -4.19 -7.99 -7.12
N MET A 143 -3.54 -6.84 -7.30
CA MET A 143 -3.22 -5.93 -6.19
C MET A 143 -4.25 -4.80 -6.04
N PHE A 144 -4.82 -4.31 -7.14
CA PHE A 144 -5.60 -3.09 -7.15
C PHE A 144 -7.02 -3.29 -7.64
N VAL A 145 -7.92 -2.41 -7.20
CA VAL A 145 -9.32 -2.33 -7.63
C VAL A 145 -9.67 -0.88 -7.91
N LEU A 146 -10.50 -0.64 -8.93
CA LEU A 146 -11.04 0.68 -9.24
C LEU A 146 -12.41 0.86 -8.56
N ALA A 147 -12.60 1.96 -7.84
CA ALA A 147 -13.87 2.27 -7.19
C ALA A 147 -14.40 3.64 -7.63
N TYR A 148 -15.71 3.75 -7.79
CA TYR A 148 -16.41 5.00 -8.12
C TYR A 148 -17.24 5.43 -6.90
N PRO A 149 -16.66 6.22 -5.98
CA PRO A 149 -17.36 6.64 -4.78
C PRO A 149 -18.64 7.39 -5.17
N GLN A 150 -19.79 7.03 -4.60
CA GLN A 150 -21.03 7.75 -4.89
C GLN A 150 -21.01 9.07 -4.12
N THR A 151 -21.10 10.21 -4.81
CA THR A 151 -21.30 11.53 -4.18
C THR A 151 -22.77 11.65 -3.78
N SER A 152 -23.12 11.19 -2.58
CA SER A 152 -24.51 11.08 -2.12
C SER A 152 -25.17 12.41 -1.70
N PHE A 153 -24.79 13.57 -2.27
CA PHE A 153 -25.27 14.87 -1.80
C PHE A 153 -25.87 15.81 -2.85
N ASN A 154 -26.10 15.35 -4.09
CA ASN A 154 -26.96 16.11 -5.00
C ASN A 154 -27.61 15.20 -6.04
N HIS A 155 -28.93 15.00 -5.91
CA HIS A 155 -29.74 14.31 -6.93
C HIS A 155 -29.76 15.02 -8.31
N ASN A 156 -29.15 16.21 -8.40
CA ASN A 156 -29.23 17.09 -9.57
C ASN A 156 -27.88 17.34 -10.26
N ALA A 157 -26.79 16.71 -9.82
CA ALA A 157 -25.50 16.82 -10.48
C ALA A 157 -25.06 15.43 -10.95
N SER A 158 -25.09 15.24 -12.27
CA SER A 158 -24.32 14.20 -12.96
C SER A 158 -22.81 14.49 -12.83
N GLN A 159 -22.30 14.66 -11.61
CA GLN A 159 -20.88 14.63 -11.31
C GLN A 159 -20.52 13.18 -11.10
N THR A 160 -20.12 12.53 -12.19
CA THR A 160 -19.40 11.25 -12.13
C THR A 160 -18.21 11.45 -11.20
N ALA A 161 -18.29 10.90 -10.00
CA ALA A 161 -17.17 10.98 -9.06
C ALA A 161 -15.92 10.39 -9.71
N GLU A 162 -14.79 11.06 -9.53
CA GLU A 162 -13.54 10.56 -10.09
C GLU A 162 -13.22 9.17 -9.51
N PRO A 163 -12.90 8.20 -10.37
CA PRO A 163 -12.52 6.88 -9.92
C PRO A 163 -11.25 6.90 -9.06
N VAL A 164 -11.26 6.10 -7.99
CA VAL A 164 -10.13 5.97 -7.05
C VAL A 164 -9.54 4.56 -7.16
N VAL A 165 -8.21 4.47 -7.29
CA VAL A 165 -7.48 3.20 -7.23
C VAL A 165 -7.27 2.79 -5.78
N LEU A 166 -7.78 1.62 -5.42
CA LEU A 166 -7.71 1.06 -4.08
C LEU A 166 -6.77 -0.14 -4.01
N HIS A 167 -6.09 -0.29 -2.88
CA HIS A 167 -5.46 -1.53 -2.41
C HIS A 167 -5.88 -1.75 -0.95
N ASP A 168 -6.22 -2.98 -0.58
CA ASP A 168 -6.73 -3.31 0.77
C ASP A 168 -7.88 -2.39 1.24
N LYS A 169 -8.78 -2.01 0.32
CA LYS A 169 -9.92 -1.10 0.58
C LYS A 169 -9.52 0.31 1.02
N ARG A 170 -8.32 0.76 0.65
CA ARG A 170 -7.79 2.10 0.94
C ARG A 170 -7.19 2.72 -0.32
N PRO A 171 -7.25 4.05 -0.49
CA PRO A 171 -6.62 4.72 -1.62
C PRO A 171 -5.12 4.44 -1.64
N VAL A 172 -4.57 4.19 -2.82
CA VAL A 172 -3.13 4.01 -3.02
C VAL A 172 -2.43 5.35 -2.91
N ALA A 173 -1.45 5.47 -2.02
CA ALA A 173 -0.65 6.69 -1.92
C ALA A 173 0.28 6.82 -3.13
N ILE A 174 0.27 8.00 -3.75
CA ILE A 174 1.13 8.37 -4.88
C ILE A 174 2.41 8.99 -4.34
N LYS A 175 3.56 8.59 -4.88
CA LYS A 175 4.91 8.99 -4.47
C LYS A 175 5.02 10.50 -4.32
N GLU A 176 4.58 11.24 -5.33
CA GLU A 176 4.68 12.69 -5.40
C GLU A 176 3.83 13.40 -4.32
N GLN A 177 2.84 12.71 -3.75
CA GLN A 177 1.96 13.20 -2.68
C GLN A 177 2.37 12.70 -1.29
N LEU A 178 3.36 11.82 -1.18
CA LEU A 178 3.70 11.15 0.07
C LEU A 178 4.15 12.11 1.18
N TYR A 179 4.79 13.23 0.82
CA TYR A 179 5.17 14.25 1.79
C TYR A 179 3.96 14.77 2.56
N GLU A 180 2.92 15.18 1.84
CA GLU A 180 1.68 15.74 2.42
C GLU A 180 0.92 14.68 3.22
N VAL A 181 0.85 13.44 2.68
CA VAL A 181 0.25 12.29 3.36
C VAL A 181 0.94 12.00 4.71
N LEU A 182 2.28 12.04 4.73
CA LEU A 182 3.06 11.82 5.95
C LEU A 182 2.89 12.96 6.94
N CYS A 183 2.92 14.22 6.49
CA CYS A 183 2.64 15.38 7.34
C CYS A 183 1.25 15.27 7.99
N TYR A 184 0.22 15.03 7.19
CA TYR A 184 -1.15 14.85 7.66
C TYR A 184 -1.28 13.72 8.68
N CYS A 185 -0.83 12.51 8.34
CA CYS A 185 -0.98 11.35 9.22
C CYS A 185 -0.17 11.50 10.51
N HIS A 186 1.00 12.14 10.45
CA HIS A 186 1.81 12.41 11.63
C HIS A 186 1.22 13.52 12.52
N ALA A 187 0.61 14.55 11.92
CA ALA A 187 -0.14 15.58 12.64
C ALA A 187 -1.34 14.99 13.39
N VAL A 188 -2.15 14.17 12.71
CA VAL A 188 -3.31 13.48 13.31
C VAL A 188 -2.85 12.52 14.42
N ALA A 189 -1.69 11.86 14.24
CA ALA A 189 -1.06 11.06 15.29
C ALA A 189 -0.48 11.89 16.45
N ARG A 190 -0.65 13.22 16.45
CA ARG A 190 -0.17 14.18 17.45
C ARG A 190 1.34 14.07 17.68
N HIS A 191 2.11 14.05 16.58
CA HIS A 191 3.55 13.81 16.60
C HIS A 191 3.93 12.51 17.33
N GLY A 192 3.06 11.49 17.21
CA GLY A 192 3.29 10.17 17.75
C GLY A 192 4.46 9.45 17.05
N GLY A 193 5.09 8.50 17.74
CA GLY A 193 6.15 7.69 17.16
C GLY A 193 5.72 6.90 15.92
N ARG A 194 6.68 6.20 15.31
CA ARG A 194 6.51 5.39 14.08
C ARG A 194 5.21 4.59 14.07
N ASP A 195 4.95 3.82 15.13
CA ASP A 195 3.83 2.88 15.14
C ASP A 195 2.46 3.59 15.21
N LYS A 196 2.35 4.74 15.91
CA LYS A 196 1.14 5.57 15.92
C LYS A 196 0.89 6.21 14.55
N THR A 197 1.95 6.74 13.93
CA THR A 197 1.85 7.31 12.58
C THR A 197 1.47 6.25 11.54
N CYS A 198 2.05 5.04 11.63
CA CYS A 198 1.69 3.91 10.77
C CYS A 198 0.25 3.42 10.99
N ALA A 199 -0.29 3.57 12.20
CA ALA A 199 -1.71 3.28 12.43
C ALA A 199 -2.60 4.26 11.66
N MET A 200 -2.29 5.56 11.71
CA MET A 200 -3.01 6.57 10.93
C MET A 200 -2.89 6.34 9.43
N LEU A 201 -1.69 6.02 8.94
CA LEU A 201 -1.50 5.68 7.52
C LEU A 201 -2.37 4.51 7.10
N ARG A 202 -2.39 3.39 7.84
CA ARG A 202 -3.20 2.20 7.48
C ARG A 202 -4.71 2.45 7.51
N ILE A 203 -5.17 3.44 8.28
CA ILE A 203 -6.58 3.82 8.31
C ILE A 203 -6.95 4.61 7.05
N ASN A 204 -6.05 5.47 6.55
CA ASN A 204 -6.37 6.44 5.49
C ASN A 204 -5.86 6.05 4.11
N TYR A 205 -4.72 5.35 4.02
CA TYR A 205 -3.98 5.08 2.78
C TYR A 205 -3.43 3.65 2.74
N SER A 206 -3.06 3.22 1.54
CA SER A 206 -2.31 2.00 1.28
C SER A 206 -1.01 2.32 0.55
N TRP A 207 -0.14 1.31 0.45
CA TRP A 207 1.12 1.40 -0.29
C TRP A 207 2.17 2.39 0.26
N VAL A 208 2.10 2.69 1.56
CA VAL A 208 3.10 3.54 2.25
C VAL A 208 4.08 2.67 3.04
N PRO A 209 5.38 2.68 2.72
CA PRO A 209 6.36 1.86 3.44
C PRO A 209 6.59 2.29 4.90
N LYS A 210 6.61 1.32 5.80
CA LYS A 210 6.87 1.54 7.24
C LYS A 210 8.27 2.12 7.50
N GLU A 211 9.27 1.67 6.75
CA GLU A 211 10.66 2.16 6.90
C GLU A 211 10.79 3.63 6.46
N LEU A 212 10.14 4.02 5.36
CA LEU A 212 10.07 5.42 4.93
C LEU A 212 9.41 6.29 6.02
N THR A 213 8.29 5.82 6.58
CA THR A 213 7.59 6.50 7.68
C THR A 213 8.49 6.63 8.91
N ALA A 214 9.27 5.60 9.24
CA ALA A 214 10.18 5.62 10.37
C ALA A 214 11.29 6.68 10.21
N LYS A 215 11.89 6.79 9.02
CA LYS A 215 12.89 7.82 8.71
C LYS A 215 12.28 9.22 8.77
N PHE A 216 11.08 9.42 8.21
CA PHE A 216 10.36 10.69 8.30
C PHE A 216 10.11 11.14 9.75
N VAL A 217 9.54 10.26 10.58
CA VAL A 217 9.26 10.56 12.00
C VAL A 217 10.55 10.82 12.77
N LYS A 218 11.65 10.13 12.44
CA LYS A 218 12.97 10.36 13.05
C LYS A 218 13.52 11.75 12.72
N ALA A 219 13.27 12.25 11.51
CA ALA A 219 13.72 13.56 11.05
C ALA A 219 12.81 14.73 11.46
N CYS A 220 11.63 14.45 12.03
CA CYS A 220 10.69 15.50 12.41
C CYS A 220 11.30 16.42 13.49
N PRO A 221 11.38 17.75 13.25
CA PRO A 221 12.00 18.68 14.19
C PRO A 221 11.24 18.75 15.52
N THR A 222 9.90 18.79 15.50
CA THR A 222 9.05 18.77 16.70
C THR A 222 9.29 17.53 17.56
N CYS A 223 9.39 16.36 16.92
CA CYS A 223 9.70 15.11 17.61
C CYS A 223 11.12 15.06 18.17
N THR A 224 12.07 15.64 17.44
CA THR A 224 13.49 15.66 17.83
C THR A 224 13.70 16.54 19.06
N LEU A 225 13.12 17.75 19.06
CA LEU A 225 13.17 18.68 20.19
C LEU A 225 12.57 18.06 21.46
N LYS A 226 11.40 17.43 21.34
CA LYS A 226 10.73 16.72 22.44
C LYS A 226 11.58 15.57 23.00
N ARG A 227 12.34 14.87 22.14
CA ARG A 227 13.22 13.76 22.57
C ARG A 227 14.49 14.25 23.24
N SER A 228 15.03 15.40 22.84
CA SER A 228 16.23 15.99 23.44
C SER A 228 16.01 16.53 24.87
N GLY A 229 14.79 16.47 25.41
CA GLY A 229 14.53 16.79 26.82
C GLY A 229 14.41 18.29 27.11
N ASN A 230 14.06 19.11 26.11
CA ASN A 230 13.74 20.51 26.36
C ASN A 230 12.21 20.63 26.58
N PRO A 231 11.72 20.88 27.82
CA PRO A 231 10.30 20.79 28.15
C PRO A 231 9.45 21.99 27.73
N ASP A 232 10.01 22.99 27.03
CA ASP A 232 9.33 24.27 26.76
C ASP A 232 8.65 24.39 25.37
N PHE A 233 8.34 23.28 24.70
CA PHE A 233 7.49 23.25 23.49
C PHE A 233 6.58 22.01 23.44
#